data_AF-A0A078JKD2-F1
#
_entry.id   AF-A0A078JKD2-F1
#
_cell.length_a   1.000
_cell.length_b   1.000
_cell.length_c   1.000
_cell.angle_alpha   90.00
_cell.angle_beta   90.00
_cell.angle_gamma   90.00
#
_symmetry.space_group_name_H-M   'P 1'
#
loop_
_entity.id
_entity.type
_entity.pdbx_description
1 polymer ?
#
loop_
_entity_poly.entity_id
_entity_poly.type
_entity_poly.pdbx_seq_one_letter_code
_entity_poly.pdbx_strand_id
1 'polypeptide(L)' 'MKWDVMSWTPDGYVAVVTMFNFQKYRHIPSPGWTLGWKWAKKEVIWSMVGAQTTEQG' A
#
# COMPACT_ATOMS: atom_id res chain seq x y z
N MET A 1 -1.40 -8.89 -2.97
CA MET A 1 -1.68 -7.61 -2.29
C MET A 1 -2.76 -7.88 -1.26
N LYS A 2 -2.64 -7.33 -0.06
CA LYS A 2 -3.65 -7.44 1.01
C LYS A 2 -4.03 -6.04 1.51
N TRP A 3 -5.30 -5.88 1.86
CA TRP A 3 -5.87 -4.67 2.43
C TRP A 3 -6.61 -5.04 3.69
N ASP A 4 -6.22 -4.45 4.81
CA ASP A 4 -6.87 -4.67 6.10
C ASP A 4 -7.39 -3.33 6.63
N VAL A 5 -8.70 -3.20 6.78
CA VAL A 5 -9.31 -2.05 7.48
C VAL A 5 -9.08 -2.26 8.98
N MET A 6 -8.29 -1.37 9.58
CA MET A 6 -7.93 -1.44 10.99
C MET A 6 -9.01 -0.83 11.88
N SER A 7 -9.61 0.27 11.42
CA SER A 7 -10.67 0.97 12.14
C SER A 7 -11.51 1.83 11.20
N TRP A 8 -12.76 2.05 11.61
CA TRP A 8 -13.67 2.99 10.99
C TRP A 8 -13.71 4.29 11.80
N THR A 9 -13.75 5.41 11.10
CA THR A 9 -14.00 6.74 11.68
C THR A 9 -15.29 7.29 11.08
N PRO A 10 -15.94 8.30 11.70
CA PRO A 10 -17.15 8.90 11.12
C PRO A 10 -16.95 9.46 9.71
N ASP A 11 -15.72 9.83 9.37
CA ASP A 11 -15.30 10.50 8.14
C ASP A 11 -14.49 9.60 7.19
N GLY A 12 -14.21 8.35 7.56
CA GLY A 12 -13.38 7.46 6.75
C GLY A 12 -12.98 6.16 7.45
N TYR A 13 -11.77 5.69 7.15
CA TYR A 13 -11.21 4.48 7.74
C TYR A 13 -9.69 4.53 7.67
N VAL A 14 -9.06 3.76 8.56
CA VAL A 14 -7.61 3.50 8.53
C VAL A 14 -7.42 2.12 7.93
N ALA A 15 -6.55 2.01 6.92
CA ALA A 15 -6.20 0.75 6.29
C ALA A 15 -4.70 0.50 6.28
N VAL A 16 -4.31 -0.77 6.40
CA VAL A 16 -2.95 -1.25 6.14
C VAL A 16 -2.92 -1.92 4.78
N VAL A 17 -1.90 -1.60 3.99
CA VAL A 17 -1.68 -2.14 2.65
C VAL A 17 -0.43 -2.99 2.66
N THR A 18 -0.57 -4.29 2.40
CA THR A 18 0.56 -5.21 2.28
C THR A 18 0.79 -5.56 0.82
N MET A 19 1.97 -5.22 0.31
CA MET A 19 2.41 -5.57 -1.03
C MET A 19 3.39 -6.73 -0.96
N PHE A 20 3.15 -7.77 -1.77
CA PHE A 20 4.03 -8.92 -1.88
C PHE A 20 4.67 -8.91 -3.26
N ASN A 21 5.99 -9.10 -3.32
CA ASN A 21 6.71 -9.29 -4.57
C ASN A 21 7.51 -10.59 -4.48
N PHE A 22 7.08 -11.59 -5.25
CA PHE A 22 7.73 -12.90 -5.32
C PHE A 22 8.48 -13.12 -6.64
N GLN A 23 8.76 -12.05 -7.40
CA GLN A 23 9.51 -12.16 -8.65
C GLN A 23 10.99 -12.44 -8.36
N LYS A 24 11.47 -13.63 -8.75
CA LYS A 24 12.89 -13.99 -8.70
C LYS A 24 13.65 -13.40 -9.89
N TYR A 25 14.86 -12.89 -9.65
CA TYR A 25 15.83 -12.42 -10.67
C TYR A 25 15.41 -11.20 -11.51
N ARG A 26 14.45 -10.39 -11.05
CA ARG A 26 14.11 -9.15 -11.75
C ARG A 26 14.90 -7.98 -11.16
N HIS A 27 15.80 -7.39 -11.95
CA HIS A 27 16.36 -6.09 -11.62
C HIS A 27 15.22 -5.05 -11.61
N ILE A 28 15.09 -4.32 -10.51
CA ILE A 28 14.14 -3.22 -10.37
C ILE A 28 14.88 -1.95 -10.80
N PRO A 29 14.68 -1.45 -12.04
CA PRO A 29 15.33 -0.22 -12.48
C PRO A 29 14.75 0.99 -11.74
N SER A 30 15.54 2.05 -11.66
CA SER A 30 15.08 3.35 -11.14
C SER A 30 13.83 3.83 -11.89
N PRO A 31 12.81 4.39 -11.21
CA PRO A 31 12.77 4.80 -9.80
C PRO A 31 12.30 3.73 -8.80
N GLY A 32 12.03 2.51 -9.24
CA GLY A 32 11.47 1.45 -8.40
C GLY A 32 9.99 1.17 -8.66
N TRP A 33 9.29 0.75 -7.61
CA TRP A 33 7.85 0.43 -7.68
C TRP A 33 7.00 1.68 -7.56
N THR A 34 5.88 1.71 -8.29
CA THR A 34 4.85 2.74 -8.12
C THR A 34 3.57 2.08 -7.61
N LEU A 35 2.94 2.69 -6.61
CA LEU A 35 1.63 2.31 -6.10
C LEU A 35 0.61 3.38 -6.48
N GLY A 36 -0.53 2.95 -7.04
CA GLY A 36 -1.61 3.84 -7.46
C GLY A 36 -2.95 3.42 -6.86
N TRP A 37 -3.90 4.35 -6.88
CA TRP A 37 -5.23 4.19 -6.27
C TRP A 37 -6.31 4.53 -7.28
N LYS A 38 -7.41 3.76 -7.25
CA LYS A 38 -8.64 4.10 -7.94
C LYS A 38 -9.72 4.32 -6.90
N TRP A 39 -10.18 5.56 -6.78
CA TRP A 39 -11.23 5.94 -5.85
C TRP A 39 -12.59 5.41 -6.32
N ALA A 40 -13.35 4.82 -5.40
CA ALA A 40 -14.71 4.36 -5.71
C ALA A 40 -15.69 5.55 -5.79
N LYS A 41 -15.44 6.61 -5.01
CA LYS A 41 -16.20 7.86 -4.96
C LYS A 41 -15.26 9.06 -4.80
N LYS A 42 -15.67 10.07 -4.03
CA LYS A 42 -14.85 11.24 -3.66
C LYS A 42 -14.02 10.89 -2.42
N GLU A 43 -12.95 10.13 -2.63
CA GLU A 43 -12.02 9.70 -1.58
C GLU A 43 -10.67 10.42 -1.73
N VAL A 44 -9.93 10.54 -0.62
CA VAL A 44 -8.59 11.15 -0.59
C VAL A 44 -7.75 10.46 0.48
N ILE A 45 -6.43 10.44 0.29
CA ILE A 45 -5.49 10.04 1.32
C ILE A 45 -5.23 11.23 2.23
N TRP A 46 -5.65 11.14 3.50
CA TRP A 46 -5.33 12.17 4.48
C TRP A 46 -3.90 12.11 5.01
N SER A 47 -3.39 10.91 5.22
CA SER A 47 -2.00 10.71 5.65
C SER A 47 -1.50 9.32 5.25
N MET A 48 -0.19 9.21 5.13
CA MET A 48 0.51 7.94 4.98
C MET A 48 1.63 7.89 6.00
N VAL A 49 1.64 6.84 6.82
CA VAL A 49 2.80 6.48 7.63
C VAL A 49 3.61 5.49 6.80
N GLY A 50 4.94 5.62 6.82
CA GLY A 50 5.85 4.90 5.92
C GLY A 50 5.67 3.37 5.93
N ALA A 51 6.28 2.71 4.96
CA ALA A 51 6.23 1.25 4.83
C ALA A 51 7.53 0.61 5.30
N GLN A 52 7.44 -0.58 5.89
CA GLN A 52 8.58 -1.42 6.25
C GLN A 52 8.47 -2.79 5.56
N THR A 53 9.59 -3.31 5.06
CA THR A 53 9.68 -4.70 4.59
C THR A 53 9.80 -5.63 5.80
N THR A 54 8.81 -6.52 5.99
CA THR A 54 8.81 -7.50 7.10
C THR A 54 9.43 -8.84 6.71
N GLU A 55 9.53 -9.11 5.41
CA GLU A 55 10.19 -10.29 4.84
C GLU A 55 11.33 -9.82 3.94
N GLN A 56 12.52 -10.38 4.16
CA GLN A 56 13.72 -10.14 3.37
C GLN A 56 14.28 -11.51 2.94
N GLY A 57 14.80 -11.59 1.72
CA GLY A 57 15.41 -12.79 1.16
C GLY A 57 16.91 -12.86 1.42
#